data_AF-A0A7C5QAD8-F1
#
_entry.id   AF-A0A7C5QAD8-F1
#
_cell.length_a   1.000
_cell.length_b   1.000
_cell.length_c   1.000
_cell.angle_alpha   90.00
_cell.angle_beta   90.00
_cell.angle_gamma   90.00
#
_symmetry.space_group_name_H-M   'P 1'
#
loop_
_entity.id
_entity.type
_entity.pdbx_description
1 polymer ?
#
loop_
_entity_poly.entity_id
_entity_poly.type
_entity_poly.pdbx_seq_one_letter_code
_entity_poly.pdbx_strand_id
1 'polypeptide(L)'
;MNKTLRWKITLMVVAILFSGISLLPSFGVKVPEWWTKYLSPGSLKLGLDLQGGMHLVLRVDLDKAIENALEFAANDLEETLREKDIAVVRTESDDPHVIRYTLPNTNALATVKQLIQDDFPNLNIKVQAEEGSFPRITLRLSDERIQMIRKNAVNQALEIIRNRIDQFGVAEPVIVRQGEDEIVVQLPGVKDPERAMKLIGRTAQLEFKM
;
A
#
# COMPACT_ATOMS: atom_id res chain seq x y z
N MET A 1 44.02 -44.90 -24.29
CA MET A 1 42.91 -44.21 -23.58
C MET A 1 41.67 -45.08 -23.67
N ASN A 2 41.12 -45.51 -22.53
CA ASN A 2 39.96 -46.41 -22.50
C ASN A 2 38.79 -45.83 -23.30
N LYS A 3 38.10 -46.66 -24.11
CA LYS A 3 36.96 -46.22 -24.94
C LYS A 3 35.92 -45.48 -24.10
N THR A 4 35.65 -45.97 -22.90
CA THR A 4 34.74 -45.33 -21.92
C THR A 4 35.19 -43.94 -21.49
N LEU A 5 36.49 -43.72 -21.30
CA LEU A 5 37.04 -42.42 -20.92
C LEU A 5 36.94 -41.41 -22.06
N ARG A 6 37.18 -41.84 -23.31
CA ARG A 6 37.01 -40.99 -24.50
C ARG A 6 35.57 -40.50 -24.64
N TRP A 7 34.59 -41.39 -24.51
CA TRP A 7 33.18 -41.02 -24.58
C TRP A 7 32.77 -40.02 -23.48
N LYS A 8 33.26 -40.20 -22.24
CA LYS A 8 33.01 -39.26 -21.15
C LYS A 8 33.59 -37.87 -21.43
N ILE A 9 34.83 -37.81 -21.92
CA ILE A 9 35.48 -36.55 -22.28
C ILE A 9 34.73 -35.87 -23.42
N THR A 10 34.36 -36.60 -24.47
CA THR A 10 33.59 -36.05 -25.60
C THR A 10 32.25 -35.49 -25.12
N LEU A 11 31.52 -36.21 -24.27
CA LEU A 11 30.23 -35.76 -23.74
C LEU A 11 30.40 -34.50 -22.88
N MET A 12 31.44 -34.44 -22.06
CA MET A 12 31.75 -33.27 -21.23
C MET A 12 32.10 -32.05 -22.09
N VAL A 13 32.91 -32.20 -23.14
CA VAL A 13 33.24 -31.12 -24.08
C VAL A 13 31.98 -30.62 -24.81
N VAL A 14 31.12 -31.53 -25.27
CA VAL A 14 29.85 -31.18 -25.92
C VAL A 14 28.94 -30.42 -24.95
N ALA A 15 28.85 -30.84 -23.68
CA ALA A 15 28.06 -30.15 -22.68
C ALA A 15 28.58 -28.73 -22.38
N ILE A 16 29.91 -28.54 -22.32
CA ILE A 16 30.53 -27.23 -22.12
C ILE A 16 30.25 -26.31 -23.31
N LEU A 17 30.45 -26.81 -24.54
CA LEU A 17 30.17 -26.05 -25.75
C LEU A 17 28.68 -25.69 -25.85
N PHE A 18 27.79 -26.63 -25.56
CA PHE A 18 26.35 -26.40 -25.54
C PHE A 18 25.94 -25.35 -24.50
N SER A 19 26.52 -25.40 -23.30
CA SER A 19 26.33 -24.39 -22.25
C SER A 19 26.78 -23.00 -22.72
N GLY A 20 27.97 -22.89 -23.34
CA GLY A 20 28.48 -21.63 -23.87
C GLY A 20 27.61 -21.05 -24.99
N ILE A 21 27.18 -21.87 -25.95
CA ILE A 21 26.30 -21.43 -27.05
C ILE A 21 24.94 -20.96 -26.52
N SER A 22 24.43 -21.59 -25.45
CA SER A 22 23.17 -21.21 -24.83
C SER A 22 23.19 -19.81 -24.20
N LEU A 23 24.36 -19.24 -23.92
CA LEU A 23 24.52 -17.88 -23.36
C LEU A 23 24.63 -16.77 -24.41
N LEU A 24 24.85 -17.10 -25.69
CA LEU A 24 24.99 -16.11 -26.78
C LEU A 24 23.86 -15.08 -26.87
N PRO A 25 22.57 -15.43 -26.65
CA PRO A 25 21.48 -14.45 -26.69
C PRO A 25 21.63 -13.33 -25.66
N SER A 26 22.26 -13.59 -24.52
CA SER A 26 22.48 -12.60 -23.45
C SER A 26 23.46 -11.50 -23.85
N PHE A 27 24.28 -11.70 -24.88
CA PHE A 27 25.22 -10.71 -25.42
C PHE A 27 24.68 -9.97 -26.66
N GLY A 28 23.38 -10.09 -26.95
CA GLY A 28 22.74 -9.41 -28.09
C GLY A 28 22.98 -10.08 -29.45
N VAL A 29 23.48 -11.31 -29.48
CA VAL A 29 23.63 -12.10 -30.72
C VAL A 29 22.25 -12.57 -31.16
N LYS A 30 21.84 -12.21 -32.39
CA LYS A 30 20.58 -12.67 -32.99
C LYS A 30 20.65 -14.19 -33.25
N VAL A 31 19.85 -14.95 -32.51
CA VAL A 31 19.70 -16.41 -32.69
C VAL A 31 18.35 -16.74 -33.35
N PRO A 32 18.20 -17.92 -34.00
CA PRO A 32 16.93 -18.34 -34.59
C PRO A 32 15.78 -18.43 -33.57
N GLU A 33 14.53 -18.22 -34.00
CA GLU A 33 13.34 -18.22 -33.12
C GLU A 33 13.12 -19.54 -32.36
N TRP A 34 13.49 -20.68 -32.93
CA TRP A 34 13.39 -21.97 -32.23
C TRP A 34 14.35 -22.03 -31.02
N TRP A 35 15.47 -21.30 -31.08
CA TRP A 35 16.47 -21.28 -30.01
C TRP A 35 15.96 -20.51 -28.79
N THR A 36 15.40 -19.31 -29.02
CA THR A 36 14.79 -18.53 -27.93
C THR A 36 13.58 -19.25 -27.35
N LYS A 37 12.75 -19.90 -28.18
CA LYS A 37 11.55 -20.61 -27.70
C LYS A 37 11.83 -21.83 -26.81
N TYR A 38 12.88 -22.62 -27.11
CA TYR A 38 13.11 -23.91 -26.44
C TYR A 38 14.37 -23.96 -25.55
N LEU A 39 15.41 -23.15 -25.82
CA LEU A 39 16.67 -23.20 -25.05
C LEU A 39 16.87 -22.02 -24.10
N SER A 40 16.58 -20.80 -24.55
CA SER A 40 16.81 -19.59 -23.76
C SER A 40 15.67 -18.58 -23.98
N PRO A 41 14.51 -18.78 -23.28
CA PRO A 41 13.31 -17.94 -23.45
C PRO A 41 13.49 -16.49 -23.02
N GLY A 42 14.57 -16.16 -22.32
CA GLY A 42 14.92 -14.79 -21.98
C GLY A 42 16.43 -14.67 -21.83
N SER A 43 16.99 -13.63 -22.45
CA SER A 43 18.33 -13.15 -22.12
C SER A 43 18.45 -12.92 -20.61
N LEU A 44 19.67 -12.96 -20.08
CA LEU A 44 19.93 -12.69 -18.67
C LEU A 44 19.27 -11.36 -18.26
N LYS A 45 18.44 -11.39 -17.22
CA LYS A 45 17.76 -10.19 -16.70
C LYS A 45 18.80 -9.31 -16.04
N LEU A 46 18.99 -8.11 -16.58
CA LEU A 46 19.92 -7.15 -16.02
C LEU A 46 19.25 -6.42 -14.86
N GLY A 47 19.87 -6.47 -13.68
CA GLY A 47 19.41 -5.69 -12.53
C GLY A 47 19.60 -4.19 -12.73
N LEU A 48 19.09 -3.40 -11.79
CA LEU A 48 19.18 -1.94 -11.80
C LEU A 48 20.61 -1.41 -12.03
N ASP A 49 21.60 -2.04 -11.41
CA ASP A 49 23.01 -1.62 -11.50
C ASP A 49 23.61 -1.83 -12.90
N LEU A 50 23.11 -2.82 -13.64
CA LEU A 50 23.61 -3.16 -14.98
C LEU A 50 22.78 -2.54 -16.11
N GLN A 51 21.47 -2.39 -15.92
CA GLN A 51 20.55 -1.84 -16.92
C GLN A 51 20.34 -0.31 -16.75
N GLY A 52 20.72 0.24 -15.60
CA GLY A 52 20.28 1.56 -15.16
C GLY A 52 18.79 1.57 -14.80
N GLY A 53 18.33 2.68 -14.22
CA GLY A 53 16.92 2.86 -13.86
C GLY A 53 16.73 3.74 -12.64
N MET A 54 15.69 3.45 -11.85
CA MET A 54 15.34 4.22 -10.67
C MET A 54 15.08 3.32 -9.46
N HIS A 55 15.57 3.74 -8.29
CA HIS A 55 15.27 3.17 -6.98
C HIS A 55 14.59 4.24 -6.12
N LEU A 56 13.41 3.92 -5.58
CA LEU A 56 12.63 4.81 -4.72
C LEU A 56 12.31 4.12 -3.40
N VAL A 57 12.37 4.89 -2.33
CA VAL A 57 11.83 4.53 -1.02
C VAL A 57 10.70 5.50 -0.72
N LEU A 58 9.50 4.96 -0.58
CA LEU A 58 8.26 5.72 -0.36
C LEU A 58 7.72 5.39 1.02
N ARG A 59 7.28 6.41 1.77
CA ARG A 59 6.62 6.22 3.06
C ARG A 59 5.12 6.46 2.93
N VAL A 60 4.33 5.58 3.54
CA VAL A 60 2.87 5.72 3.60
C VAL A 60 2.51 6.64 4.77
N ASP A 61 1.66 7.63 4.52
CA ASP A 61 1.16 8.54 5.56
C ASP A 61 0.05 7.84 6.36
N LEU A 62 0.47 7.08 7.38
CA LEU A 62 -0.42 6.31 8.24
C LEU A 62 -1.26 7.21 9.16
N ASP A 63 -0.69 8.30 9.64
CA ASP A 63 -1.39 9.23 10.53
C ASP A 63 -2.56 9.88 9.79
N LYS A 64 -2.36 10.30 8.53
CA LYS A 64 -3.44 10.85 7.72
C LYS A 64 -4.52 9.82 7.39
N ALA A 65 -4.14 8.55 7.20
CA ALA A 65 -5.11 7.48 6.99
C ALA A 65 -6.00 7.25 8.23
N ILE A 66 -5.41 7.32 9.43
CA ILE A 66 -6.12 7.20 10.70
C ILE A 66 -7.03 8.41 10.92
N GLU A 67 -6.53 9.63 10.68
CA GLU A 67 -7.30 10.87 10.76
C GLU A 67 -8.54 10.83 9.85
N ASN A 68 -8.36 10.49 8.57
CA ASN A 68 -9.47 10.39 7.62
C ASN A 68 -10.48 9.32 8.05
N ALA A 69 -10.02 8.16 8.53
CA ALA A 69 -10.91 7.10 9.01
C ALA A 69 -11.72 7.52 10.25
N LEU A 70 -11.10 8.28 11.15
CA LEU A 70 -11.77 8.85 12.31
C LEU A 70 -12.81 9.90 11.87
N GLU A 71 -12.48 10.73 10.89
CA GLU A 71 -13.40 11.73 10.32
C GLU A 71 -14.63 11.07 9.69
N PHE A 72 -14.43 10.02 8.89
CA PHE A 72 -15.54 9.25 8.31
C PHE A 72 -16.43 8.63 9.40
N ALA A 73 -15.84 8.02 10.43
CA ALA A 73 -16.59 7.45 11.53
C ALA A 73 -17.35 8.51 12.35
N ALA A 74 -16.77 9.70 12.51
CA ALA A 74 -17.39 10.79 13.23
C ALA A 74 -18.55 11.43 12.47
N ASN A 75 -18.46 11.50 11.14
CA ASN A 75 -19.55 11.95 10.26
C ASN A 75 -20.71 10.93 10.27
N ASP A 76 -20.40 9.64 10.19
CA ASP A 76 -21.39 8.56 10.26
C ASP A 76 -22.14 8.56 11.60
N LEU A 77 -21.41 8.76 12.70
CA LEU A 77 -22.02 8.91 14.02
C LEU A 77 -22.88 10.17 14.13
N GLU A 78 -22.42 11.31 13.60
CA GLU A 78 -23.20 12.56 13.60
C GLU A 78 -24.50 12.40 12.81
N GLU A 79 -24.45 11.75 11.65
CA GLU A 79 -25.63 11.45 10.84
C GLU A 79 -26.61 10.53 11.58
N THR A 80 -26.12 9.44 12.17
CA THR A 80 -26.94 8.50 12.96
C THR A 80 -27.59 9.20 14.16
N LEU A 81 -26.86 10.09 14.84
CA LEU A 81 -27.40 10.86 15.97
C LEU A 81 -28.48 11.84 15.52
N ARG A 82 -28.29 12.50 14.37
CA ARG A 82 -29.26 13.40 13.77
C ARG A 82 -30.55 12.67 13.38
N GLU A 83 -30.46 11.46 12.84
CA GLU A 83 -31.65 10.62 12.54
C GLU A 83 -32.47 10.28 13.80
N LYS A 84 -31.83 10.23 14.96
CA LYS A 84 -32.48 10.02 16.27
C LYS A 84 -32.92 11.32 16.95
N ASP A 85 -32.87 12.45 16.25
CA ASP A 85 -33.19 13.80 16.76
C ASP A 85 -32.26 14.25 17.90
N ILE A 86 -31.02 13.76 17.90
CA ILE A 86 -29.99 14.10 18.90
C ILE A 86 -29.00 15.07 18.26
N ALA A 87 -29.11 16.35 18.63
CA ALA A 87 -28.16 17.36 18.19
C ALA A 87 -26.81 17.20 18.88
N VAL A 88 -25.73 17.25 18.10
CA VAL A 88 -24.35 17.33 18.59
C VAL A 88 -23.64 18.51 17.94
N VAL A 89 -22.73 19.13 18.69
CA VAL A 89 -21.90 20.23 18.19
C VAL A 89 -20.45 19.81 18.23
N ARG A 90 -19.79 19.81 17.07
CA ARG A 90 -18.36 19.54 16.98
C ARG A 90 -17.57 20.62 17.69
N THR A 91 -16.65 20.21 18.55
CA THR A 91 -15.74 21.10 19.28
C THR A 91 -14.32 20.84 18.80
N GLU A 92 -13.51 21.90 18.77
CA GLU A 92 -12.09 21.78 18.43
C GLU A 92 -11.35 20.84 19.40
N SER A 93 -10.38 20.13 18.84
CA SER A 93 -9.48 19.22 19.54
C SER A 93 -8.06 19.52 19.07
N ASP A 94 -7.13 19.60 20.01
CA ASP A 94 -5.71 19.81 19.71
C ASP A 94 -5.02 18.54 19.17
N ASP A 95 -5.65 17.36 19.37
CA ASP A 95 -5.16 16.07 18.89
C ASP A 95 -5.94 15.63 17.63
N PRO A 96 -5.26 15.45 16.47
CA PRO A 96 -5.87 14.96 15.23
C PRO A 96 -6.50 13.56 15.33
N HIS A 97 -6.13 12.77 16.34
CA HIS A 97 -6.67 11.44 16.58
C HIS A 97 -7.88 11.44 17.53
N VAL A 98 -8.41 12.63 17.83
CA VAL A 98 -9.52 12.80 18.77
C VAL A 98 -10.54 13.78 18.19
N ILE A 99 -11.79 13.34 18.13
CA ILE A 99 -12.92 14.21 17.78
C ILE A 99 -13.80 14.41 19.00
N ARG A 100 -14.20 15.65 19.27
CA ARG A 100 -15.02 16.01 20.42
C ARG A 100 -16.38 16.52 19.96
N TYR A 101 -17.42 15.96 20.55
CA TYR A 101 -18.79 16.45 20.40
C TYR A 101 -19.33 16.92 21.75
N THR A 102 -20.03 18.04 21.75
CA THR A 102 -20.77 18.53 22.90
C THR A 102 -22.26 18.29 22.67
N LEU A 103 -22.93 17.72 23.69
CA LEU A 103 -24.38 17.53 23.66
C LEU A 103 -25.07 18.72 24.32
N PRO A 104 -25.92 19.46 23.59
CA PRO A 104 -26.73 20.53 24.17
C PRO A 104 -27.81 20.01 25.12
N ASN A 105 -28.26 18.75 24.93
CA ASN A 105 -29.33 18.13 25.70
C ASN A 105 -28.80 16.95 26.54
N THR A 106 -28.91 17.05 27.86
CA THR A 106 -28.45 16.04 28.82
C THR A 106 -29.33 14.79 28.84
N ASN A 107 -30.60 14.89 28.42
CA ASN A 107 -31.56 13.77 28.47
C ASN A 107 -31.24 12.65 27.47
N ALA A 108 -30.46 12.95 26.43
CA ALA A 108 -30.10 11.98 25.40
C ALA A 108 -28.90 11.08 25.78
N LEU A 109 -28.23 11.34 26.91
CA LEU A 109 -26.96 10.70 27.26
C LEU A 109 -27.04 9.17 27.32
N ALA A 110 -28.13 8.63 27.87
CA ALA A 110 -28.34 7.18 27.98
C ALA A 110 -28.55 6.53 26.60
N THR A 111 -29.38 7.15 25.77
CA THR A 111 -29.64 6.72 24.38
C THR A 111 -28.37 6.75 23.56
N VAL A 112 -27.56 7.80 23.69
CA VAL A 112 -26.28 7.94 22.97
C VAL A 112 -25.29 6.86 23.40
N LYS A 113 -25.16 6.59 24.70
CA LYS A 113 -24.31 5.50 25.20
C LYS A 113 -24.71 4.14 24.64
N GLN A 114 -26.01 3.87 24.55
CA GLN A 114 -26.51 2.61 24.01
C GLN A 114 -26.25 2.51 22.50
N LEU A 115 -26.63 3.53 21.73
CA LEU A 115 -26.41 3.59 20.28
C LEU A 115 -24.93 3.35 19.91
N ILE A 116 -24.03 3.96 20.65
CA ILE A 116 -22.58 3.82 20.47
C ILE A 116 -22.12 2.37 20.69
N GLN A 117 -22.63 1.71 21.73
CA GLN A 117 -22.24 0.34 22.06
C GLN A 117 -22.75 -0.66 21.02
N ASP A 118 -23.94 -0.42 20.48
CA ASP A 118 -24.59 -1.32 19.54
C ASP A 118 -24.03 -1.15 18.12
N ASP A 119 -23.88 0.09 17.64
CA ASP A 119 -23.58 0.36 16.23
C ASP A 119 -22.09 0.67 15.95
N PHE A 120 -21.31 1.08 16.97
CA PHE A 120 -19.92 1.54 16.81
C PHE A 120 -18.89 0.80 17.68
N PRO A 121 -18.79 -0.55 17.62
CA PRO A 121 -17.88 -1.33 18.46
C PRO A 121 -16.38 -1.03 18.23
N ASN A 122 -16.05 -0.41 17.08
CA ASN A 122 -14.67 -0.08 16.69
C ASN A 122 -14.20 1.29 17.20
N LEU A 123 -15.04 2.01 17.97
CA LEU A 123 -14.73 3.32 18.53
C LEU A 123 -14.56 3.24 20.06
N ASN A 124 -13.46 3.79 20.54
CA ASN A 124 -13.24 4.06 21.95
C ASN A 124 -13.87 5.40 22.29
N ILE A 125 -15.09 5.36 22.81
CA ILE A 125 -15.86 6.57 23.10
C ILE A 125 -15.88 6.83 24.61
N LYS A 126 -15.37 8.01 25.00
CA LYS A 126 -15.42 8.48 26.39
C LYS A 126 -16.48 9.56 26.52
N VAL A 127 -17.44 9.33 27.41
CA VAL A 127 -18.49 10.28 27.73
C VAL A 127 -18.18 10.91 29.08
N GLN A 128 -17.83 12.19 29.08
CA GLN A 128 -17.63 12.98 30.30
C GLN A 128 -18.87 13.83 30.53
N ALA A 129 -19.50 13.67 31.69
CA ALA A 129 -20.58 14.52 32.15
C ALA A 129 -20.18 15.03 33.54
N GLU A 130 -19.74 16.29 33.62
CA GLU A 130 -19.47 16.96 34.89
C GLU A 130 -20.68 17.78 35.31
N GLU A 131 -21.00 17.79 36.62
CA GLU A 131 -22.10 18.56 37.19
C GLU A 131 -21.96 20.05 36.83
N GLY A 132 -22.99 20.62 36.19
CA GLY A 132 -23.00 22.02 35.76
C GLY A 132 -22.39 22.31 34.38
N SER A 133 -21.97 21.28 33.63
CA SER A 133 -21.43 21.41 32.26
C SER A 133 -22.24 20.61 31.24
N PHE A 134 -22.17 21.00 29.96
CA PHE A 134 -22.72 20.20 28.88
C PHE A 134 -21.90 18.90 28.72
N PRO A 135 -22.54 17.73 28.62
CA PRO A 135 -21.83 16.48 28.40
C PRO A 135 -20.96 16.56 27.14
N ARG A 136 -19.77 15.96 27.23
CA ARG A 136 -18.81 15.88 26.12
C ARG A 136 -18.54 14.42 25.76
N ILE A 137 -18.65 14.13 24.48
CA ILE A 137 -18.28 12.86 23.88
C ILE A 137 -16.91 13.05 23.24
N THR A 138 -15.99 12.17 23.59
CA THR A 138 -14.66 12.10 22.98
C THR A 138 -14.55 10.81 22.21
N LEU A 139 -14.33 10.93 20.91
CA LEU A 139 -14.19 9.84 19.97
C LEU A 139 -12.73 9.57 19.69
N ARG A 140 -12.36 8.30 19.72
CA ARG A 140 -11.06 7.80 19.28
C ARG A 140 -11.28 6.45 18.62
N LEU A 141 -10.49 6.11 17.61
CA LEU A 141 -10.48 4.75 17.05
C LEU A 141 -9.95 3.76 18.10
N SER A 142 -10.45 2.52 18.09
CA SER A 142 -9.87 1.45 18.88
C SER A 142 -8.45 1.10 18.39
N ASP A 143 -7.60 0.59 19.28
CA ASP A 143 -6.23 0.22 18.91
C ASP A 143 -6.20 -0.90 17.85
N GLU A 144 -7.16 -1.84 17.93
CA GLU A 144 -7.35 -2.88 16.91
C GLU A 144 -7.69 -2.27 15.54
N ARG A 145 -8.62 -1.30 15.52
CA ARG A 145 -8.99 -0.60 14.28
C ARG A 145 -7.83 0.20 13.71
N ILE A 146 -7.03 0.85 14.55
CA ILE A 146 -5.82 1.57 14.13
C ILE A 146 -4.83 0.60 13.45
N GLN A 147 -4.55 -0.55 14.06
CA GLN A 147 -3.64 -1.55 13.47
C GLN A 147 -4.17 -2.10 12.14
N MET A 148 -5.48 -2.35 12.06
CA MET A 148 -6.13 -2.76 10.81
C MET A 148 -5.98 -1.69 9.72
N ILE A 149 -6.23 -0.42 10.04
CA ILE A 149 -6.06 0.70 9.10
C ILE A 149 -4.61 0.77 8.63
N ARG A 150 -3.62 0.68 9.52
CA ARG A 150 -2.20 0.72 9.14
C ARG A 150 -1.85 -0.37 8.14
N LYS A 151 -2.24 -1.62 8.43
CA LYS A 151 -1.99 -2.75 7.54
C LYS A 151 -2.66 -2.57 6.18
N ASN A 152 -3.92 -2.12 6.19
CA ASN A 152 -4.68 -1.91 4.96
C ASN A 152 -4.13 -0.75 4.12
N ALA A 153 -3.72 0.35 4.76
CA ALA A 153 -3.15 1.50 4.08
C ALA A 153 -1.87 1.14 3.30
N VAL A 154 -0.99 0.33 3.91
CA VAL A 154 0.24 -0.12 3.24
C VAL A 154 -0.06 -1.06 2.06
N ASN A 155 -0.99 -2.01 2.24
CA ASN A 155 -1.39 -2.92 1.17
C ASN A 155 -2.05 -2.16 0.00
N GLN A 156 -2.93 -1.21 0.32
CA GLN A 156 -3.58 -0.36 -0.66
C GLN A 156 -2.55 0.48 -1.44
N ALA A 157 -1.57 1.06 -0.74
CA ALA A 157 -0.49 1.81 -1.37
C ALA A 157 0.32 0.92 -2.33
N LEU A 158 0.64 -0.32 -1.93
CA LEU A 158 1.34 -1.29 -2.78
C LEU A 158 0.57 -1.58 -4.07
N GLU A 159 -0.73 -1.83 -3.97
CA GLU A 159 -1.59 -2.07 -5.14
C GLU A 159 -1.68 -0.85 -6.05
N ILE A 160 -1.85 0.35 -5.49
CA ILE A 160 -1.89 1.60 -6.25
C ILE A 160 -0.57 1.80 -7.01
N ILE A 161 0.57 1.61 -6.34
CA ILE A 161 1.89 1.75 -6.94
C ILE A 161 2.06 0.74 -8.08
N ARG A 162 1.67 -0.52 -7.86
CA ARG A 162 1.73 -1.58 -8.88
C ARG A 162 0.93 -1.22 -10.13
N ASN A 163 -0.33 -0.84 -9.94
CA ASN A 163 -1.22 -0.46 -11.05
C ASN A 163 -0.71 0.77 -11.83
N ARG A 164 -0.05 1.71 -11.16
CA ARG A 164 0.56 2.89 -11.82
C ARG A 164 1.80 2.53 -12.62
N ILE A 165 2.62 1.61 -12.12
CA ILE A 165 3.85 1.19 -12.80
C ILE A 165 3.54 0.37 -14.05
N ASP A 166 2.49 -0.46 -14.01
CA ASP A 166 2.05 -1.25 -15.17
C ASP A 166 1.74 -0.37 -16.40
N GLN A 167 1.39 0.91 -16.21
CA GLN A 167 1.13 1.87 -17.29
C GLN A 167 2.40 2.33 -18.03
N PHE A 168 3.59 2.15 -17.46
CA PHE A 168 4.85 2.59 -18.06
C PHE A 168 5.50 1.57 -18.99
N GLY A 169 5.02 0.31 -18.98
CA GLY A 169 5.59 -0.76 -19.79
C GLY A 169 7.05 -1.09 -19.42
N VAL A 170 7.45 -0.84 -18.18
CA VAL A 170 8.74 -1.31 -17.65
C VAL A 170 8.67 -2.82 -17.49
N ALA A 171 9.66 -3.52 -18.04
CA ALA A 171 9.78 -4.95 -17.84
C ALA A 171 10.21 -5.20 -16.39
N GLU A 172 9.32 -5.83 -15.62
CA GLU A 172 9.64 -6.46 -14.33
C GLU A 172 10.02 -5.50 -13.19
N PRO A 173 9.09 -4.64 -12.74
CA PRO A 173 9.30 -3.81 -11.57
C PRO A 173 9.38 -4.66 -10.29
N VAL A 174 10.25 -4.24 -9.36
CA VAL A 174 10.30 -4.82 -8.01
C VAL A 174 9.64 -3.84 -7.05
N ILE A 175 8.54 -4.27 -6.44
CA ILE A 175 7.76 -3.47 -5.47
C ILE A 175 7.62 -4.31 -4.22
N VAL A 176 8.26 -3.89 -3.14
CA VAL A 176 8.27 -4.64 -1.88
C VAL A 176 8.05 -3.71 -0.71
N ARG A 177 7.32 -4.19 0.30
CA ARG A 177 7.24 -3.51 1.59
C ARG A 177 8.57 -3.66 2.31
N GLN A 178 9.10 -2.55 2.83
CA GLN A 178 10.26 -2.50 3.70
C GLN A 178 9.84 -1.89 5.04
N GLY A 179 10.10 -2.57 6.15
CA GLY A 179 9.67 -2.08 7.46
C GLY A 179 8.15 -2.03 7.65
N GLU A 180 7.69 -1.10 8.49
CA GLU A 180 6.27 -1.00 8.86
C GLU A 180 5.45 -0.20 7.84
N ASP A 181 5.98 0.91 7.33
CA ASP A 181 5.26 1.91 6.53
C ASP A 181 6.00 2.30 5.24
N GLU A 182 7.12 1.65 4.91
CA GLU A 182 7.91 1.96 3.72
C GLU A 182 7.70 0.95 2.58
N ILE A 183 7.80 1.44 1.35
CA ILE A 183 7.67 0.67 0.13
C ILE A 183 8.87 1.01 -0.77
N VAL A 184 9.63 -0.03 -1.11
CA VAL A 184 10.74 0.05 -2.05
C VAL A 184 10.23 -0.26 -3.44
N VAL A 185 10.55 0.62 -4.38
CA VAL A 185 10.22 0.47 -5.79
C VAL A 185 11.50 0.53 -6.60
N GLN A 186 11.71 -0.47 -7.46
CA GLN A 186 12.81 -0.51 -8.41
C GLN A 186 12.25 -0.66 -9.81
N LEU A 187 12.62 0.26 -10.70
CA LEU A 187 12.20 0.30 -12.09
C LEU A 187 13.42 0.23 -13.01
N PRO A 188 13.91 -0.98 -13.36
CA PRO A 188 15.02 -1.16 -14.29
C PRO A 188 14.64 -0.67 -15.70
N GLY A 189 15.55 0.04 -16.37
CA GLY A 189 15.34 0.51 -17.74
C GLY A 189 14.22 1.53 -17.92
N VAL A 190 13.78 2.22 -16.86
CA VAL A 190 12.80 3.32 -16.98
C VAL A 190 13.40 4.47 -17.80
N LYS A 191 12.68 4.92 -18.83
CA LYS A 191 13.16 5.97 -19.75
C LYS A 191 13.11 7.38 -19.17
N ASP A 192 12.12 7.66 -18.34
CA ASP A 192 11.87 8.97 -17.73
C ASP A 192 11.58 8.82 -16.22
N PRO A 193 12.62 8.90 -15.37
CA PRO A 193 12.48 8.76 -13.92
C PRO A 193 11.62 9.84 -13.28
N GLU A 194 11.70 11.09 -13.75
CA GLU A 194 10.93 12.20 -13.16
C GLU A 194 9.44 12.03 -13.39
N ARG A 195 9.04 11.63 -14.60
CA ARG A 195 7.64 11.34 -14.89
C ARG A 195 7.11 10.14 -14.10
N ALA A 196 7.93 9.11 -13.93
CA ALA A 196 7.59 7.96 -13.09
C ALA A 196 7.39 8.34 -11.63
N MET A 197 8.33 9.10 -11.05
CA MET A 197 8.22 9.63 -9.69
C MET A 197 6.97 10.49 -9.52
N LYS A 198 6.68 11.41 -10.45
CA LYS A 198 5.51 12.29 -10.39
C LYS A 198 4.19 11.51 -10.44
N LEU A 199 4.12 10.43 -11.22
CA LEU A 199 2.91 9.62 -11.29
C LEU A 199 2.74 8.73 -10.06
N ILE A 200 3.82 8.17 -9.52
CA ILE A 200 3.78 7.34 -8.32
C ILE A 200 3.49 8.19 -7.07
N GLY A 201 4.09 9.37 -6.94
CA GLY A 201 3.94 10.25 -5.79
C GLY A 201 2.66 11.10 -5.73
N ARG A 202 1.81 11.07 -6.76
CA ARG A 202 0.54 11.81 -6.76
C ARG A 202 -0.49 11.12 -5.85
N THR A 203 -0.94 11.78 -4.79
CA THR A 203 -2.11 11.31 -4.03
C THR A 203 -3.35 11.40 -4.92
N ALA A 204 -4.00 10.27 -5.21
CA ALA A 204 -5.27 10.26 -5.93
C ALA A 204 -6.39 10.35 -4.90
N GLN A 205 -6.85 11.56 -4.58
CA GLN A 205 -8.10 11.75 -3.86
C GLN A 205 -9.23 11.85 -4.89
N LEU A 206 -10.19 10.92 -4.79
CA LEU A 206 -11.41 10.94 -5.59
C LEU A 206 -12.48 11.66 -4.77
N GLU A 207 -12.74 12.92 -5.10
CA GLU A 207 -13.86 13.68 -4.52
C GLU A 207 -15.07 13.54 -5.43
N PHE A 208 -16.18 13.01 -4.89
CA PHE A 208 -17.47 13.09 -5.54
C PHE A 208 -18.12 14.41 -5.15
N LYS A 209 -18.20 15.35 -6.09
CA LYS A 209 -19.04 16.54 -5.93
C LYS A 209 -20.45 16.17 -6.36
N MET A 210 -21.40 16.26 -5.42
CA MET A 210 -22.84 16.16 -5.70
C MET A 210 -23.42 17.52 -5.99
#